data_AF-A0AAW6VP34-F1
#
_entry.id   AF-A0AAW6VP34-F1
#
_cell.length_a   1.000
_cell.length_b   1.000
_cell.length_c   1.000
_cell.angle_alpha   90.00
_cell.angle_beta   90.00
_cell.angle_gamma   90.00
#
_symmetry.space_group_name_H-M   'P 1'
#
loop_
_entity.id
_entity.type
_entity.pdbx_description
1 polymer ?
#
loop_
_entity_poly.entity_id
_entity_poly.type
_entity_poly.pdbx_seq_one_letter_code
_entity_poly.pdbx_strand_id
1 'polypeptide(L)'
;MENQNAISIPLVDVLSELIGNRVVISGEDYVIFENLEKVSQSKIDEALVLKAEKERELNVPTLITARQARLALLKIGKLDDVATAINSLESPIKEQVLIEWEYATEIYRKHEFIETLGASLGLDKNALDDLFISGKSFI
;
A
#
# COMPACT_ATOMS: atom_id res chain seq x y z
N MET A 1 -19.05 -2.18 -4.68
CA MET A 1 -19.25 -1.08 -3.72
C MET A 1 -17.93 -0.36 -3.61
N GLU A 2 -17.80 0.83 -4.17
CA GLU A 2 -16.61 1.67 -3.99
C GLU A 2 -16.45 2.01 -2.51
N ASN A 3 -15.25 1.82 -1.99
CA ASN A 3 -14.94 2.05 -0.59
C ASN A 3 -14.96 3.58 -0.34
N GLN A 4 -15.97 4.08 0.36
CA GLN A 4 -16.19 5.52 0.61
C GLN A 4 -15.22 6.15 1.63
N ASN A 5 -14.22 5.39 2.12
CA ASN A 5 -13.17 5.85 3.03
C ASN A 5 -11.81 5.98 2.34
N ALA A 6 -11.76 6.53 1.13
CA ALA A 6 -10.49 6.84 0.48
C ALA A 6 -9.78 7.97 1.26
N ILE A 7 -8.55 7.71 1.69
CA ILE A 7 -7.68 8.75 2.26
C ILE A 7 -7.41 9.76 1.16
N SER A 8 -7.77 11.03 1.38
CA SER A 8 -7.58 12.12 0.43
C SER A 8 -6.67 13.19 1.03
N ILE A 9 -5.49 13.37 0.46
CA ILE A 9 -4.53 14.38 0.85
C ILE A 9 -4.83 15.66 0.07
N PRO A 10 -4.94 16.85 0.69
CA PRO A 10 -5.11 18.10 -0.03
C PRO A 10 -3.93 18.38 -0.98
N LEU A 11 -4.21 18.71 -2.25
CA LEU A 11 -3.15 18.98 -3.23
C LEU A 11 -2.27 20.18 -2.84
N VAL A 12 -2.84 21.16 -2.12
CA VAL A 12 -2.10 22.31 -1.57
C VAL A 12 -1.01 21.89 -0.58
N ASP A 13 -1.20 20.82 0.18
CA ASP A 13 -0.21 20.34 1.14
C ASP A 13 0.96 19.68 0.41
N VAL A 14 0.64 18.85 -0.60
CA VAL A 14 1.66 18.22 -1.46
C VAL A 14 2.45 19.26 -2.25
N LEU A 15 1.77 20.27 -2.80
CA LEU A 15 2.41 21.39 -3.49
C LEU A 15 3.30 22.20 -2.55
N SER A 16 2.86 22.45 -1.32
CA SER A 16 3.65 23.20 -0.34
C SER A 16 4.93 22.46 0.03
N GLU A 17 4.84 21.15 0.24
CA GLU A 17 5.99 20.29 0.51
C GLU A 17 6.94 20.21 -0.68
N LEU A 18 6.41 20.01 -1.90
CA LEU A 18 7.19 19.89 -3.12
C LEU A 18 7.96 21.17 -3.48
N ILE A 19 7.35 22.33 -3.27
CA ILE A 19 7.92 23.64 -3.63
C ILE A 19 8.77 24.21 -2.49
N GLY A 20 8.53 23.79 -1.25
CA GLY A 20 9.19 24.30 -0.06
C GLY A 20 8.67 25.67 0.41
N ASN A 21 7.59 26.16 -0.19
CA ASN A 21 6.88 27.38 0.18
C ASN A 21 5.41 27.07 0.43
N ARG A 22 4.72 27.90 1.20
CA ARG A 22 3.30 27.68 1.45
C ARG A 22 2.50 27.95 0.17
N VAL A 23 1.76 26.96 -0.31
CA VAL A 23 0.87 27.08 -1.46
C VAL A 23 -0.59 27.16 -0.99
N VAL A 24 -1.35 28.06 -1.60
CA VAL A 24 -2.78 28.24 -1.35
C VAL A 24 -3.57 28.26 -2.66
N ILE A 25 -4.88 28.04 -2.57
CA ILE A 25 -5.80 28.21 -3.70
C ILE A 25 -6.19 29.69 -3.80
N SER A 26 -6.11 30.26 -4.99
CA SER A 26 -6.56 31.61 -5.32
C SER A 26 -7.44 31.55 -6.57
N GLY A 27 -8.75 31.56 -6.38
CA GLY A 27 -9.71 31.31 -7.46
C GLY A 27 -9.57 29.88 -7.99
N GLU A 28 -9.18 29.75 -9.26
CA GLU A 28 -8.92 28.48 -9.93
C GLU A 28 -7.43 28.10 -9.96
N ASP A 29 -6.55 29.00 -9.49
CA ASP A 29 -5.11 28.82 -9.53
C ASP A 29 -4.55 28.35 -8.17
N TYR A 30 -3.40 27.68 -8.23
CA TYR A 30 -2.52 27.49 -7.07
C TYR A 30 -1.46 28.58 -7.08
N VAL A 31 -1.27 29.26 -5.95
CA VAL A 31 -0.29 30.35 -5.82
C VAL A 31 0.60 30.16 -4.60
N ILE A 32 1.86 30.58 -4.72
CA ILE A 32 2.79 30.68 -3.59
C ILE A 32 2.32 31.85 -2.71
N PHE A 33 2.10 31.60 -1.43
CA PHE A 33 1.48 32.56 -0.51
C PHE A 33 2.35 33.82 -0.33
N GLU A 34 3.67 33.68 -0.37
CA GLU A 34 4.63 34.74 -0.08
C GLU A 34 4.70 35.81 -1.18
N ASN A 35 4.56 35.42 -2.44
CA ASN A 35 4.75 36.31 -3.59
C ASN A 35 3.59 36.31 -4.61
N LEU A 36 2.55 35.50 -4.35
CA LEU A 36 1.38 35.30 -5.21
C LEU A 36 1.71 34.78 -6.62
N GLU A 37 2.91 34.23 -6.80
CA GLU A 37 3.31 33.62 -8.06
C GLU A 37 2.51 32.35 -8.31
N LYS A 38 1.99 32.21 -9.54
CA LYS A 38 1.25 31.01 -9.95
C LYS A 38 2.17 29.80 -10.01
N VAL A 39 1.71 28.69 -9.45
CA VAL A 39 2.38 27.40 -9.60
C VAL A 39 2.27 26.93 -11.05
N SER A 40 3.39 26.51 -11.64
CA SER A 40 3.41 26.00 -13.02
C SER A 40 2.67 24.66 -13.14
N GLN A 41 2.10 24.39 -14.33
CA GLN A 41 1.40 23.12 -14.60
C GLN A 41 2.30 21.90 -14.36
N SER A 42 3.58 21.98 -14.73
CA SER A 42 4.55 20.90 -14.48
C SER A 42 4.65 20.53 -12.99
N LYS A 43 4.63 21.52 -12.09
CA LYS A 43 4.64 21.28 -10.64
C LYS A 43 3.32 20.73 -10.11
N ILE A 44 2.20 21.12 -10.72
CA ILE A 44 0.89 20.55 -10.41
C ILE A 44 0.84 19.08 -10.80
N ASP A 45 1.31 18.74 -12.00
CA ASP A 45 1.37 17.36 -12.50
C ASP A 45 2.26 16.48 -11.60
N GLU A 46 3.44 16.98 -11.22
CA GLU A 46 4.35 16.32 -10.27
C GLU A 46 3.67 16.09 -8.91
N ALA A 47 3.00 17.10 -8.36
CA ALA A 47 2.29 16.98 -7.09
C ALA A 47 1.10 16.02 -7.16
N LEU A 48 0.40 15.91 -8.29
CA LEU A 48 -0.67 14.95 -8.48
C LEU A 48 -0.16 13.51 -8.44
N VAL A 49 1.01 13.24 -9.04
CA VAL A 49 1.66 11.92 -8.97
C VAL A 49 2.04 11.60 -7.52
N LEU A 50 2.73 12.52 -6.84
CA LEU A 50 3.14 12.34 -5.44
C LEU A 50 1.92 12.16 -4.51
N LYS A 51 0.84 12.89 -4.75
CA LYS A 51 -0.43 12.73 -4.02
C LYS A 51 -0.97 11.31 -4.17
N ALA A 52 -1.06 10.81 -5.41
CA ALA A 52 -1.60 9.48 -5.67
C ALA A 52 -0.75 8.37 -5.03
N GLU A 53 0.59 8.51 -5.07
CA GLU A 53 1.51 7.57 -4.43
C GLU A 53 1.34 7.57 -2.90
N LYS A 54 1.33 8.76 -2.27
CA LYS A 54 1.12 8.89 -0.82
C LYS A 54 -0.24 8.34 -0.38
N GLU A 55 -1.31 8.65 -1.12
CA GLU A 55 -2.66 8.14 -0.84
C GLU A 55 -2.71 6.61 -0.95
N ARG A 56 -2.04 6.03 -1.95
CA ARG A 56 -1.93 4.58 -2.09
C ARG A 56 -1.22 3.97 -0.89
N GLU A 57 -0.05 4.50 -0.50
CA GLU A 57 0.71 3.97 0.64
C GLU A 57 -0.09 4.01 1.95
N LEU A 58 -0.82 5.09 2.20
CA LEU A 58 -1.68 5.24 3.39
C LEU A 58 -2.88 4.28 3.35
N ASN A 59 -3.36 3.94 2.15
CA ASN A 59 -4.49 3.04 1.97
C ASN A 59 -4.12 1.57 2.21
N VAL A 60 -2.84 1.19 2.08
CA VAL A 60 -2.42 -0.19 2.38
C VAL A 60 -2.45 -0.42 3.89
N PRO A 61 -3.27 -1.37 4.39
CA PRO A 61 -3.32 -1.64 5.81
C PRO A 61 -1.99 -2.21 6.31
N THR A 62 -1.61 -1.87 7.54
CA THR A 62 -0.39 -2.38 8.19
C THR A 62 -0.48 -3.87 8.52
N LEU A 63 -1.68 -4.34 8.81
CA LEU A 63 -2.00 -5.74 9.04
C LEU A 63 -3.38 -6.09 8.46
N ILE A 64 -3.58 -7.37 8.20
CA ILE A 64 -4.90 -7.96 7.95
C ILE A 64 -5.02 -9.23 8.79
N THR A 65 -6.24 -9.68 9.08
CA THR A 65 -6.41 -10.97 9.77
C THR A 65 -5.95 -12.13 8.88
N ALA A 66 -5.56 -13.25 9.50
CA ALA A 66 -5.13 -14.42 8.74
C ALA A 66 -6.25 -15.02 7.86
N ARG A 67 -7.53 -14.80 8.22
CA ARG A 67 -8.69 -15.11 7.37
C ARG A 67 -8.71 -14.23 6.12
N GLN A 68 -8.57 -12.91 6.29
CA GLN A 68 -8.55 -11.94 5.20
C GLN A 68 -7.41 -12.22 4.21
N ALA A 69 -6.22 -12.55 4.70
CA ALA A 69 -5.08 -12.93 3.86
C ALA A 69 -5.39 -14.16 3.01
N ARG A 70 -5.94 -15.23 3.61
CA ARG A 70 -6.32 -16.45 2.89
C ARG A 70 -7.40 -16.20 1.84
N LEU A 71 -8.41 -15.38 2.15
CA LEU A 71 -9.45 -15.00 1.18
C LEU A 71 -8.90 -14.16 0.02
N ALA A 72 -7.96 -13.25 0.30
CA ALA A 72 -7.29 -12.45 -0.74
C ALA A 72 -6.43 -13.33 -1.65
N LEU A 73 -5.64 -14.25 -1.09
CA LEU A 73 -4.87 -15.22 -1.85
C LEU A 73 -5.75 -16.15 -2.68
N LEU A 74 -6.88 -16.60 -2.13
CA LEU A 74 -7.86 -17.42 -2.85
C LEU A 74 -8.43 -16.66 -4.05
N LYS A 75 -8.77 -15.38 -3.88
CA LYS A 75 -9.31 -14.53 -4.95
C LYS A 75 -8.36 -14.37 -6.13
N ILE A 76 -7.04 -14.39 -5.89
CA ILE A 76 -6.02 -14.33 -6.95
C ILE A 76 -5.49 -15.71 -7.37
N GLY A 77 -6.08 -16.80 -6.87
CA GLY A 77 -5.70 -18.17 -7.22
C GLY A 77 -4.33 -18.61 -6.68
N LYS A 78 -3.83 -17.97 -5.62
CA LYS A 78 -2.50 -18.23 -5.02
C LYS A 78 -2.53 -18.94 -3.68
N LEU A 79 -3.70 -19.21 -3.12
CA LEU A 79 -3.79 -19.85 -1.81
C LEU A 79 -3.15 -21.25 -1.78
N ASP A 80 -3.39 -22.05 -2.81
CA ASP A 80 -2.85 -23.42 -2.89
C ASP A 80 -1.32 -23.44 -3.11
N ASP A 81 -0.78 -22.38 -3.72
CA ASP A 81 0.66 -22.22 -3.94
C ASP A 81 1.43 -21.95 -2.63
N VAL A 82 0.77 -21.48 -1.56
CA VAL A 82 1.42 -21.12 -0.29
C VAL A 82 2.10 -22.32 0.36
N ALA A 83 1.45 -23.48 0.37
CA ALA A 83 2.03 -24.68 0.96
C ALA A 83 3.29 -25.12 0.20
N THR A 84 3.29 -25.00 -1.12
CA THR A 84 4.45 -25.27 -1.97
C THR A 84 5.59 -24.30 -1.69
N ALA A 85 5.27 -23.00 -1.59
CA ALA A 85 6.22 -21.95 -1.26
C ALA A 85 6.90 -22.21 0.10
N ILE A 86 6.12 -22.45 1.17
CA ILE A 86 6.66 -22.76 2.51
C ILE A 86 7.52 -24.01 2.47
N ASN A 87 7.08 -25.06 1.76
CA ASN A 87 7.83 -26.31 1.70
C ASN A 87 9.19 -26.22 0.99
N SER A 88 9.38 -25.21 0.15
CA SER A 88 10.63 -24.96 -0.57
C SER A 88 11.69 -24.23 0.27
N LEU A 89 11.30 -23.66 1.42
CA LEU A 89 12.22 -22.99 2.34
C LEU A 89 13.13 -24.00 3.05
N GLU A 90 14.33 -23.57 3.41
CA GLU A 90 15.27 -24.35 4.22
C GLU A 90 14.98 -24.21 5.73
N SER A 91 15.25 -25.26 6.50
CA SER A 91 15.18 -25.20 7.97
C SER A 91 16.34 -24.34 8.53
N PRO A 92 16.12 -23.53 9.58
CA PRO A 92 14.93 -23.48 10.42
C PRO A 92 13.86 -22.46 9.98
N ILE A 93 14.05 -21.79 8.83
CA ILE A 93 13.13 -20.74 8.36
C ILE A 93 11.80 -21.36 7.96
N LYS A 94 11.82 -22.51 7.29
CA LYS A 94 10.62 -23.27 6.93
C LYS A 94 9.67 -23.46 8.11
N GLU A 95 10.17 -23.97 9.23
CA GLU A 95 9.34 -24.25 10.41
C GLU A 95 8.79 -22.97 11.02
N GLN A 96 9.58 -21.89 11.05
CA GLN A 96 9.11 -20.58 11.52
C GLN A 96 7.98 -20.03 10.65
N VAL A 97 8.16 -20.01 9.34
CA VAL A 97 7.12 -19.52 8.41
C VAL A 97 5.87 -20.39 8.47
N LEU A 98 6.02 -21.71 8.61
CA LEU A 98 4.89 -22.62 8.77
C LEU A 98 4.09 -22.31 10.05
N ILE A 99 4.77 -22.10 11.19
CA ILE A 99 4.13 -21.75 12.46
C ILE A 99 3.39 -20.41 12.33
N GLU A 100 4.04 -19.38 11.76
CA GLU A 100 3.41 -18.08 11.53
C GLU A 100 2.18 -18.21 10.63
N TRP A 101 2.30 -18.94 9.51
CA TRP A 101 1.19 -19.15 8.59
C TRP A 101 0.01 -19.87 9.25
N GLU A 102 0.26 -20.93 10.03
CA GLU A 102 -0.77 -21.75 10.66
C GLU A 102 -1.45 -21.06 11.85
N TYR A 103 -0.67 -20.39 12.71
CA TYR A 103 -1.14 -19.96 14.04
C TYR A 103 -1.26 -18.45 14.21
N ALA A 104 -0.75 -17.63 13.30
CA ALA A 104 -0.95 -16.18 13.39
C ALA A 104 -2.44 -15.82 13.28
N THR A 105 -2.91 -14.96 14.17
CA THR A 105 -4.23 -14.34 14.09
C THR A 105 -4.24 -13.15 13.13
N GLU A 106 -3.10 -12.46 13.04
CA GLU A 106 -2.87 -11.26 12.26
C GLU A 106 -1.61 -11.41 11.40
N ILE A 107 -1.66 -10.88 10.19
CA ILE A 107 -0.58 -10.91 9.22
C ILE A 107 -0.12 -9.47 9.01
N TYR A 108 1.12 -9.19 9.39
CA TYR A 108 1.72 -7.86 9.31
C TYR A 108 2.44 -7.68 7.96
N ARG A 109 2.14 -6.61 7.24
CA ARG A 109 2.67 -6.34 5.88
C ARG A 109 4.19 -6.30 5.82
N LYS A 110 4.82 -5.72 6.85
CA LYS A 110 6.27 -5.53 6.94
C LYS A 110 6.99 -6.68 7.65
N HIS A 111 6.31 -7.81 7.87
CA HIS A 111 6.94 -8.98 8.47
C HIS A 111 7.82 -9.70 7.44
N GLU A 112 9.02 -10.12 7.83
CA GLU A 112 10.03 -10.70 6.95
C GLU A 112 9.51 -11.91 6.14
N PHE A 113 8.75 -12.81 6.79
CA PHE A 113 8.18 -13.96 6.09
C PHE A 113 7.17 -13.58 4.98
N ILE A 114 6.49 -12.43 5.08
CA ILE A 114 5.51 -12.00 4.07
C ILE A 114 6.21 -11.56 2.79
N GLU A 115 7.34 -10.87 2.90
CA GLU A 115 8.17 -10.55 1.73
C GLU A 115 8.73 -11.82 1.10
N THR A 116 9.18 -12.78 1.92
CA THR A 116 9.71 -14.08 1.47
C THR A 116 8.64 -14.92 0.75
N LEU A 117 7.45 -15.04 1.33
CA LEU A 117 6.32 -15.75 0.71
C LEU A 117 5.79 -15.02 -0.51
N GLY A 118 5.69 -13.69 -0.46
CA GLY A 118 5.28 -12.90 -1.62
C GLY A 118 6.17 -13.15 -2.83
N ALA A 119 7.48 -13.07 -2.66
CA ALA A 119 8.44 -13.32 -3.73
C ALA A 119 8.32 -14.74 -4.32
N SER A 120 8.19 -15.77 -3.47
CA SER A 120 8.01 -17.16 -3.94
C SER A 120 6.67 -17.42 -4.63
N LEU A 121 5.64 -16.61 -4.34
CA LEU A 121 4.36 -16.62 -5.04
C LEU A 121 4.36 -15.77 -6.32
N GLY A 122 5.47 -15.10 -6.65
CA GLY A 122 5.58 -14.18 -7.78
C GLY A 122 4.88 -12.84 -7.56
N LEU A 123 4.64 -12.45 -6.30
CA LEU A 123 4.05 -11.17 -5.92
C LEU A 123 5.18 -10.16 -5.65
N ASP A 124 5.24 -9.11 -6.46
CA ASP A 124 6.09 -7.96 -6.18
C ASP A 124 5.49 -7.09 -5.05
N LYS A 125 6.21 -6.02 -4.66
CA LYS A 125 5.77 -5.11 -3.61
C LYS A 125 4.38 -4.51 -3.90
N ASN A 126 4.09 -4.18 -5.16
CA ASN A 126 2.81 -3.60 -5.53
C ASN A 126 1.68 -4.63 -5.45
N ALA A 127 1.93 -5.86 -5.90
CA ALA A 127 0.97 -6.95 -5.82
C ALA A 127 0.70 -7.38 -4.37
N LEU A 128 1.72 -7.36 -3.50
CA LEU A 128 1.55 -7.52 -2.06
C LEU A 128 0.68 -6.41 -1.47
N ASP A 129 0.95 -5.15 -1.81
CA ASP A 129 0.13 -4.02 -1.35
C ASP A 129 -1.33 -4.16 -1.77
N ASP A 130 -1.58 -4.56 -3.02
CA ASP A 130 -2.91 -4.79 -3.57
C ASP A 130 -3.59 -5.99 -2.87
N LEU A 131 -2.84 -7.02 -2.49
CA LEU A 131 -3.33 -8.15 -1.70
C LEU A 131 -3.81 -7.70 -0.32
N PHE A 132 -3.05 -6.84 0.36
CA PHE A 132 -3.43 -6.26 1.66
C PHE A 132 -4.65 -5.34 1.54
N ILE A 133 -4.71 -4.50 0.49
CA ILE A 133 -5.88 -3.66 0.18
C ILE A 133 -7.12 -4.53 -0.09
N SER A 134 -6.99 -5.62 -0.87
CA SER A 134 -8.11 -6.55 -1.08
C SER A 134 -8.48 -7.27 0.21
N GLY A 135 -7.49 -7.67 1.02
CA GLY A 135 -7.65 -8.35 2.30
C GLY A 135 -8.57 -7.59 3.25
N LYS A 136 -8.31 -6.30 3.48
CA LYS A 136 -9.14 -5.48 4.39
C LYS A 136 -10.60 -5.30 3.95
N SER A 137 -10.93 -5.60 2.69
CA SER A 137 -12.31 -5.51 2.20
C SER A 137 -13.17 -6.73 2.57
N PHE A 138 -12.55 -7.83 2.98
CA PHE A 138 -13.27 -9.02 3.46
C PHE A 138 -13.63 -8.84 4.94
N ILE A 139 -14.89 -8.50 5.20
CA ILE A 139 -15.45 -8.35 6.55
C ILE A 139 -15.84 -9.72 7.13
#